data_AF-A0A6F8Y4G3-F1
#
_entry.id   AF-A0A6F8Y4G3-F1
#
_cell.length_a   1.000
_cell.length_b   1.000
_cell.length_c   1.000
_cell.angle_alpha   90.00
_cell.angle_beta   90.00
_cell.angle_gamma   90.00
#
_symmetry.space_group_name_H-M   'P 1'
#
loop_
_entity.id
_entity.type
_entity.pdbx_description
1 polymer ?
#
loop_
_entity_poly.entity_id
_entity_poly.type
_entity_poly.pdbx_seq_one_letter_code
_entity_poly.pdbx_strand_id
1 'polypeptide(L)'
;MTVTTLVREPATRAPAVAPVARLRRRAAGRFRGTPGRLVLATAALVVLGLATGVAGAVGVRQRADLVDGAVARSGELTVAAQQLYRALSDADATAASAFLTGGVEPVALRERYQADIADAAAALAVVSGGGAGDGRGANAVARIAAQLPVYTGLVETARVYNRQGVPVGGAYLREASGVMRERLLPAAQELYDAVSAELDEARDDAGAFPWFAVALGVLTIAALVVVQRFLTRRTNRVFNVGLVVATVAAVAVVLWLGLSALVAAGRLEASHDRGSEEVARLADARIAALQARADESLTLVARGNGQAFETDYDKMMDRLAGDDRSGGLLVAGDADASTRDALAAALTEARNWDSAHKQVRQLDNDGQYAQAVTASVGGEPTSTASIAGRLDERLGAAIEHNSEVFRQEVRGAGGSLAGADIGIGLLATLLVLGAAIGIQRRLAEYR
;
A
#
# COMPACT_ATOMS: atom_id res chain seq x y z
N MET A 1 -43.89 -107.87 -2.13
CA MET A 1 -42.47 -107.62 -2.47
C MET A 1 -42.10 -106.22 -1.98
N THR A 2 -41.01 -106.17 -1.25
CA THR A 2 -40.24 -105.03 -0.70
C THR A 2 -40.15 -103.80 -1.62
N VAL A 3 -40.13 -102.58 -1.04
CA VAL A 3 -38.91 -101.79 -0.75
C VAL A 3 -39.27 -100.52 0.04
N THR A 4 -38.50 -100.30 1.10
CA THR A 4 -38.43 -99.14 2.00
C THR A 4 -38.01 -97.85 1.29
N THR A 5 -38.66 -96.72 1.59
CA THR A 5 -38.05 -95.38 1.46
C THR A 5 -38.44 -94.51 2.65
N LEU A 6 -37.44 -94.15 3.45
CA LEU A 6 -37.49 -93.16 4.53
C LEU A 6 -37.63 -91.76 3.93
N VAL A 7 -38.67 -91.01 4.31
CA VAL A 7 -38.72 -89.55 4.06
C VAL A 7 -38.91 -88.82 5.39
N ARG A 8 -37.95 -87.94 5.63
CA ARG A 8 -37.62 -87.20 6.85
C ARG A 8 -38.56 -85.99 6.98
N GLU A 9 -39.09 -85.74 8.18
CA GLU A 9 -39.90 -84.55 8.47
C GLU A 9 -39.18 -83.23 8.16
N PRO A 10 -39.86 -82.22 7.59
CA PRO A 10 -39.29 -80.90 7.44
C PRO A 10 -39.33 -80.15 8.78
N ALA A 11 -38.15 -79.97 9.38
CA ALA A 11 -37.93 -79.04 10.49
C ALA A 11 -38.34 -77.62 10.08
N THR A 12 -39.29 -77.04 10.81
CA THR A 12 -39.64 -75.62 10.77
C THR A 12 -38.40 -74.76 11.08
N ARG A 13 -37.81 -74.15 10.03
CA ARG A 13 -36.80 -73.10 10.17
C ARG A 13 -37.47 -71.82 10.65
N ALA A 14 -37.19 -71.40 11.88
CA ALA A 14 -37.42 -70.04 12.33
C ALA A 14 -36.57 -69.07 11.47
N PRO A 15 -37.11 -67.92 11.01
CA PRO A 15 -36.32 -66.95 10.27
C PRO A 15 -35.28 -66.32 11.19
N ALA A 16 -34.01 -66.49 10.82
CA ALA A 16 -32.87 -65.79 11.43
C ALA A 16 -33.01 -64.29 11.17
N VAL A 17 -33.53 -63.55 12.15
CA VAL A 17 -33.57 -62.09 12.12
C VAL A 17 -32.13 -61.57 12.08
N ALA A 18 -31.75 -60.99 10.93
CA ALA A 18 -30.42 -60.55 10.57
C ALA A 18 -29.67 -59.77 11.69
N PRO A 19 -28.38 -60.08 11.96
CA PRO A 19 -27.58 -59.43 13.02
C PRO A 19 -27.40 -57.91 12.82
N VAL A 20 -27.58 -57.43 11.58
CA VAL A 20 -27.39 -56.02 11.19
C VAL A 20 -28.49 -55.10 11.75
N ALA A 21 -29.72 -55.59 11.88
CA ALA A 21 -30.83 -54.82 12.45
C ALA A 21 -30.71 -54.66 13.97
N ARG A 22 -30.13 -55.66 14.66
CA ARG A 22 -29.86 -55.60 16.12
C ARG A 22 -28.70 -54.67 16.46
N LEU A 23 -27.68 -54.57 15.60
CA LEU A 23 -26.59 -53.59 15.74
C LEU A 23 -27.07 -52.16 15.53
N ARG A 24 -27.87 -51.88 14.49
CA ARG A 24 -28.49 -50.55 14.28
C ARG A 24 -29.44 -50.15 15.41
N ARG A 25 -30.28 -51.07 15.92
CA ARG A 25 -31.18 -50.78 17.07
C ARG A 25 -30.43 -50.62 18.40
N ARG A 26 -29.33 -51.35 18.64
CA ARG A 26 -28.49 -51.15 19.84
C ARG A 26 -27.66 -49.86 19.79
N ALA A 27 -27.18 -49.47 18.60
CA ALA A 27 -26.57 -48.15 18.41
C ALA A 27 -27.61 -47.04 18.63
N ALA A 28 -28.77 -47.09 17.97
CA ALA A 28 -29.84 -46.11 18.12
C ALA A 28 -30.43 -46.03 19.55
N GLY A 29 -30.48 -47.14 20.28
CA GLY A 29 -30.91 -47.19 21.68
C GLY A 29 -29.90 -46.57 22.65
N ARG A 30 -28.59 -46.64 22.35
CA ARG A 30 -27.54 -46.04 23.18
C ARG A 30 -27.46 -44.51 23.04
N PHE A 31 -27.94 -43.96 21.91
CA PHE A 31 -28.06 -42.52 21.69
C PHE A 31 -29.27 -41.85 22.36
N ARG A 32 -30.24 -42.61 22.90
CA ARG A 32 -31.38 -42.05 23.65
C ARG A 32 -31.11 -41.89 25.15
N GLY A 33 -30.08 -42.53 25.69
CA GLY A 33 -29.66 -42.37 27.08
C GLY A 33 -28.74 -41.16 27.31
N THR A 34 -28.70 -40.66 28.54
CA THR A 34 -27.81 -39.60 29.04
C THR A 34 -26.36 -39.65 28.51
N PRO A 35 -25.69 -40.82 28.42
CA PRO A 35 -24.33 -40.89 27.86
C PRO A 35 -24.24 -40.61 26.35
N GLY A 36 -25.25 -40.96 25.56
CA GLY A 36 -25.26 -40.70 24.11
C GLY A 36 -25.38 -39.22 23.75
N ARG A 37 -26.15 -38.46 24.54
CA ARG A 37 -26.27 -36.99 24.39
C ARG A 37 -24.97 -36.27 24.75
N LEU A 38 -24.20 -36.79 25.72
CA LEU A 38 -22.90 -36.23 26.08
C LEU A 38 -21.87 -36.43 24.96
N VAL A 39 -21.81 -37.63 24.36
CA VAL A 39 -20.92 -37.92 23.22
C VAL A 39 -21.24 -37.02 22.02
N LEU A 40 -22.53 -36.79 21.74
CA LEU A 40 -22.96 -35.95 20.62
C LEU A 40 -22.64 -34.46 20.86
N ALA A 41 -22.77 -33.98 22.10
CA ALA A 41 -22.33 -32.64 22.50
C ALA A 41 -20.80 -32.48 22.42
N THR A 42 -20.02 -33.50 22.79
CA THR A 42 -18.56 -33.50 22.62
C THR A 42 -18.17 -33.41 21.16
N ALA A 43 -18.76 -34.25 20.31
CA ALA A 43 -18.48 -34.24 18.88
C ALA A 43 -18.82 -32.88 18.27
N ALA A 44 -19.96 -32.28 18.64
CA ALA A 44 -20.33 -30.94 18.18
C ALA A 44 -19.33 -29.86 18.62
N LEU A 45 -18.88 -29.86 19.89
CA LEU A 45 -17.89 -28.91 20.39
C LEU A 45 -16.51 -29.07 19.74
N VAL A 46 -16.07 -30.31 19.49
CA VAL A 46 -14.81 -30.57 18.80
C VAL A 46 -14.88 -30.08 17.35
N VAL A 47 -16.01 -30.32 16.66
CA VAL A 47 -16.22 -29.83 15.29
C VAL A 47 -16.28 -28.29 15.25
N LEU A 48 -17.02 -27.63 16.14
CA LEU A 48 -17.02 -26.16 16.22
C LEU A 48 -15.65 -25.59 16.57
N GLY A 49 -14.92 -26.22 17.48
CA GLY A 49 -13.57 -25.82 17.86
C GLY A 49 -12.57 -25.92 16.71
N LEU A 50 -12.60 -27.04 15.98
CA LEU A 50 -11.81 -27.23 14.77
C LEU A 50 -12.20 -26.24 13.67
N ALA A 51 -13.50 -26.04 13.43
CA ALA A 51 -13.99 -25.09 12.44
C ALA A 51 -13.55 -23.66 12.78
N THR A 52 -13.59 -23.27 14.06
CA THR A 52 -13.14 -21.94 14.53
C THR A 52 -11.62 -21.80 14.42
N GLY A 53 -10.86 -22.84 14.79
CA GLY A 53 -9.41 -22.86 14.62
C GLY A 53 -8.97 -22.79 13.17
N VAL A 54 -9.64 -23.53 12.28
CA VAL A 54 -9.40 -23.48 10.83
C VAL A 54 -9.80 -22.13 10.26
N ALA A 55 -10.97 -21.59 10.60
CA ALA A 55 -11.40 -20.26 10.15
C ALA A 55 -10.44 -19.16 10.64
N GLY A 56 -9.96 -19.25 11.89
CA GLY A 56 -8.93 -18.35 12.42
C GLY A 56 -7.60 -18.48 11.68
N ALA A 57 -7.12 -19.71 11.46
CA ALA A 57 -5.87 -19.96 10.74
C ALA A 57 -5.93 -19.54 9.26
N VAL A 58 -7.06 -19.79 8.59
CA VAL A 58 -7.30 -19.34 7.21
C VAL A 58 -7.37 -17.81 7.16
N GLY A 59 -8.08 -17.17 8.10
CA GLY A 59 -8.16 -15.71 8.16
C GLY A 59 -6.80 -15.04 8.43
N VAL A 60 -5.95 -15.65 9.26
CA VAL A 60 -4.58 -15.17 9.50
C VAL A 60 -3.70 -15.37 8.26
N ARG A 61 -3.75 -16.55 7.63
CA ARG A 61 -2.94 -16.84 6.43
C ARG A 61 -3.35 -16.00 5.24
N GLN A 62 -4.64 -15.83 4.98
CA GLN A 62 -5.12 -14.94 3.92
C GLN A 62 -4.60 -13.51 4.13
N ARG A 63 -4.59 -13.01 5.37
CA ARG A 63 -4.05 -11.68 5.67
C ARG A 63 -2.54 -11.60 5.55
N ALA A 64 -1.80 -12.62 5.99
CA ALA A 64 -0.35 -12.67 5.83
C ALA A 64 0.04 -12.70 4.35
N ASP A 65 -0.62 -13.54 3.54
CA ASP A 65 -0.35 -13.66 2.10
C ASP A 65 -0.74 -12.37 1.33
N LEU A 66 -1.81 -11.68 1.73
CA LEU A 66 -2.21 -10.38 1.15
C LEU A 66 -1.25 -9.25 1.50
N VAL A 67 -0.81 -9.17 2.77
CA VAL A 67 0.09 -8.13 3.26
C VAL A 67 1.52 -8.32 2.73
N ASP A 68 2.05 -9.54 2.76
CA ASP A 68 3.43 -9.81 2.32
C ASP A 68 3.56 -9.86 0.80
N GLY A 69 2.50 -10.24 0.07
CA GLY A 69 2.53 -10.40 -1.38
C GLY A 69 2.05 -9.16 -2.14
N ALA A 70 0.79 -8.77 -1.95
CA ALA A 70 0.13 -7.76 -2.77
C ALA A 70 0.49 -6.33 -2.33
N VAL A 71 0.48 -6.06 -1.02
CA VAL A 71 0.79 -4.72 -0.50
C VAL A 71 2.28 -4.37 -0.66
N ALA A 72 3.19 -5.31 -0.40
CA ALA A 72 4.62 -5.07 -0.58
C ALA A 72 4.96 -4.77 -2.05
N ARG A 73 4.41 -5.55 -2.98
CA ARG A 73 4.60 -5.35 -4.43
C ARG A 73 3.98 -4.04 -4.90
N SER A 74 2.73 -3.76 -4.54
CA SER A 74 2.03 -2.54 -4.97
C SER A 74 2.68 -1.29 -4.38
N GLY A 75 3.20 -1.39 -3.15
CA GLY A 75 4.00 -0.34 -2.52
C GLY A 75 5.32 -0.06 -3.28
N GLU A 76 6.05 -1.11 -3.68
CA GLU A 76 7.25 -0.97 -4.51
C GLU A 76 6.95 -0.30 -5.86
N LEU A 77 5.86 -0.71 -6.52
CA LEU A 77 5.45 -0.13 -7.80
C LEU A 77 5.02 1.34 -7.67
N THR A 78 4.34 1.70 -6.59
CA THR A 78 3.92 3.10 -6.32
C THR A 78 5.14 4.00 -6.16
N VAL A 79 6.13 3.54 -5.39
CA VAL A 79 7.40 4.26 -5.20
C VAL A 79 8.15 4.40 -6.52
N ALA A 80 8.21 3.34 -7.33
CA ALA A 80 8.82 3.40 -8.65
C ALA A 80 8.09 4.37 -9.60
N ALA A 81 6.75 4.38 -9.62
CA ALA A 81 5.99 5.32 -10.43
C ALA A 81 6.24 6.79 -10.03
N GLN A 82 6.34 7.06 -8.72
CA GLN A 82 6.67 8.38 -8.20
C GLN A 82 8.11 8.80 -8.56
N GLN A 83 9.08 7.88 -8.43
CA GLN A 83 10.47 8.12 -8.84
C GLN A 83 10.56 8.41 -10.34
N LEU A 84 9.82 7.67 -11.16
CA LEU A 84 9.74 7.90 -12.61
C LEU A 84 9.26 9.32 -12.91
N TYR A 85 8.13 9.74 -12.34
CA TYR A 85 7.62 11.10 -12.54
C TYR A 85 8.66 12.15 -12.13
N ARG A 86 9.21 12.01 -10.92
CA ARG A 86 10.19 12.93 -10.35
C ARG A 86 11.42 13.07 -11.24
N ALA A 87 12.02 11.94 -11.65
CA ALA A 87 13.23 11.92 -12.46
C ALA A 87 12.98 12.53 -13.85
N LEU A 88 11.82 12.27 -14.46
CA LEU A 88 11.43 12.90 -15.72
C LEU A 88 11.31 14.44 -15.58
N SER A 89 10.69 14.91 -14.49
CA SER A 89 10.54 16.35 -14.24
C SER A 89 11.88 17.03 -13.95
N ASP A 90 12.78 16.39 -13.19
CA ASP A 90 14.11 16.92 -12.89
C ASP A 90 15.00 16.95 -14.14
N ALA A 91 14.92 15.93 -14.99
CA ALA A 91 15.62 15.89 -16.26
C ALA A 91 15.24 17.07 -17.17
N ASP A 92 13.96 17.44 -17.26
CA ASP A 92 13.49 18.57 -18.08
C ASP A 92 13.94 19.92 -17.52
N ALA A 93 13.80 20.13 -16.21
CA ALA A 93 14.29 21.33 -15.53
C ALA A 93 15.81 21.50 -15.68
N THR A 94 16.56 20.40 -15.54
CA THR A 94 18.01 20.37 -15.69
C THR A 94 18.42 20.63 -17.15
N ALA A 95 17.73 20.03 -18.13
CA ALA A 95 18.01 20.27 -19.54
C ALA A 95 17.77 21.73 -19.94
N ALA A 96 16.67 22.32 -19.48
CA ALA A 96 16.35 23.72 -19.74
C ALA A 96 17.37 24.68 -19.11
N SER A 97 17.75 24.42 -17.84
CA SER A 97 18.75 25.21 -17.13
C SER A 97 20.14 25.10 -17.78
N ALA A 98 20.56 23.88 -18.17
CA ALA A 98 21.82 23.65 -18.85
C ALA A 98 21.89 24.29 -20.24
N PHE A 99 20.75 24.42 -20.92
CA PHE A 99 20.69 25.10 -22.20
C PHE A 99 20.94 26.60 -22.04
N LEU A 100 20.40 27.23 -20.99
CA LEU A 100 20.52 28.66 -20.75
C LEU A 100 21.95 29.15 -20.51
N THR A 101 22.83 28.31 -19.95
CA THR A 101 24.24 28.70 -19.74
C THR A 101 24.97 28.99 -21.06
N GLY A 102 24.45 28.48 -22.18
CA GLY A 102 25.02 28.65 -23.52
C GLY A 102 26.33 27.89 -23.73
N GLY A 103 26.66 27.61 -24.99
CA GLY A 103 27.92 26.96 -25.33
C GLY A 103 28.06 25.55 -24.77
N VAL A 104 29.18 25.26 -24.10
CA VAL A 104 29.41 23.96 -23.45
C VAL A 104 28.73 23.96 -22.08
N GLU A 105 27.77 23.06 -21.90
CA GLU A 105 27.05 22.88 -20.64
C GLU A 105 28.02 22.55 -19.46
N PRO A 106 27.73 23.03 -18.25
CA PRO A 106 28.45 22.60 -17.05
C PRO A 106 28.38 21.08 -16.84
N VAL A 107 29.51 20.47 -16.48
CA VAL A 107 29.62 19.01 -16.26
C VAL A 107 28.61 18.51 -15.23
N ALA A 108 28.43 19.25 -14.12
CA ALA A 108 27.49 18.89 -13.07
C ALA A 108 26.02 18.79 -13.56
N LEU A 109 25.59 19.72 -14.43
CA LEU A 109 24.23 19.67 -15.01
C LEU A 109 24.09 18.54 -16.02
N ARG A 110 25.17 18.22 -16.75
CA ARG A 110 25.19 17.08 -17.67
C ARG A 110 25.07 15.75 -16.93
N GLU A 111 25.82 15.59 -15.85
CA GLU A 111 25.79 14.40 -15.00
C GLU A 111 24.42 14.24 -14.34
N ARG A 112 23.85 15.32 -13.79
CA ARG A 112 22.50 15.32 -13.22
C ARG A 112 21.45 14.87 -14.23
N TYR A 113 21.42 15.47 -15.43
CA TYR A 113 20.49 15.07 -16.49
C TYR A 113 20.63 13.59 -16.85
N GLN A 114 21.86 13.08 -16.96
CA GLN A 114 22.09 11.67 -17.29
C GLN A 114 21.64 10.73 -16.17
N ALA A 115 21.88 11.11 -14.92
CA ALA A 115 21.41 10.38 -13.74
C ALA A 115 19.87 10.35 -13.74
N ASP A 116 19.20 11.48 -13.95
CA ASP A 116 17.74 11.56 -13.99
C ASP A 116 17.14 10.68 -15.10
N ILE A 117 17.74 10.66 -16.29
CA ILE A 117 17.32 9.76 -17.38
C ILE A 117 17.53 8.28 -17.00
N ALA A 118 18.64 7.95 -16.34
CA ALA A 118 18.93 6.60 -15.90
C ALA A 118 17.95 6.14 -14.80
N ASP A 119 17.67 7.01 -13.83
CA ASP A 119 16.72 6.76 -12.74
C ASP A 119 15.30 6.60 -13.29
N ALA A 120 14.89 7.45 -14.23
CA ALA A 120 13.61 7.29 -14.94
C ALA A 120 13.54 5.95 -15.68
N ALA A 121 14.59 5.56 -16.41
CA ALA A 121 14.62 4.28 -17.12
C ALA A 121 14.58 3.07 -16.18
N ALA A 122 15.29 3.13 -15.05
CA ALA A 122 15.28 2.09 -14.02
C ALA A 122 13.90 1.97 -13.37
N ALA A 123 13.30 3.09 -12.98
CA ALA A 123 11.96 3.14 -12.42
C ALA A 123 10.92 2.61 -13.41
N LEU A 124 11.03 2.97 -14.69
CA LEU A 124 10.18 2.45 -15.77
C LEU A 124 10.32 0.93 -15.93
N ALA A 125 11.54 0.38 -15.79
CA ALA A 125 11.76 -1.06 -15.87
C ALA A 125 11.10 -1.81 -14.69
N VAL A 126 11.14 -1.24 -13.47
CA VAL A 126 10.47 -1.81 -12.29
C VAL A 126 8.95 -1.87 -12.49
N VAL A 127 8.33 -0.76 -12.88
CA VAL A 127 6.87 -0.72 -13.12
C VAL A 127 6.44 -1.59 -14.31
N SER A 128 7.29 -1.73 -15.34
CA SER A 128 7.05 -2.63 -16.47
C SER A 128 7.12 -4.11 -16.07
N GLY A 129 8.12 -4.47 -15.24
CA GLY A 129 8.33 -5.86 -14.80
C GLY A 129 7.38 -6.32 -13.71
N GLY A 130 6.89 -5.39 -12.88
CA GLY A 130 5.95 -5.67 -11.80
C GLY A 130 4.50 -5.87 -12.25
N GLY A 131 4.22 -5.68 -13.55
CA GLY A 131 2.90 -5.90 -14.12
C GLY A 131 1.90 -4.82 -13.69
N ALA A 132 2.26 -3.54 -13.80
CA ALA A 132 1.32 -2.42 -13.64
C ALA A 132 0.05 -2.73 -14.46
N GLY A 133 -1.04 -3.03 -13.75
CA GLY A 133 -2.13 -3.91 -14.19
C GLY A 133 -2.69 -3.69 -15.59
N ASP A 134 -3.29 -4.76 -16.11
CA ASP A 134 -4.00 -4.81 -17.39
C ASP A 134 -4.82 -3.52 -17.63
N GLY A 135 -4.62 -2.86 -18.78
CA GLY A 135 -5.35 -1.65 -19.15
C GLY A 135 -4.53 -0.35 -19.05
N ARG A 136 -4.93 0.58 -18.17
CA ARG A 136 -4.41 1.98 -18.14
C ARG A 136 -2.93 2.09 -17.79
N GLY A 137 -2.46 1.36 -16.77
CA GLY A 137 -1.05 1.36 -16.35
C GLY A 137 -0.11 0.88 -17.46
N ALA A 138 -0.44 -0.26 -18.09
CA ALA A 138 0.31 -0.78 -19.23
C ALA A 138 0.36 0.20 -20.42
N ASN A 139 -0.75 0.90 -20.72
CA ASN A 139 -0.79 1.93 -21.76
C ASN A 139 0.10 3.14 -21.41
N ALA A 140 0.10 3.57 -20.15
CA ALA A 140 0.97 4.64 -19.68
C ALA A 140 2.45 4.26 -19.81
N VAL A 141 2.84 3.07 -19.36
CA VAL A 141 4.20 2.52 -19.53
C VAL A 141 4.60 2.50 -21.01
N ALA A 142 3.74 2.00 -21.89
CA ALA A 142 4.02 1.93 -23.32
C ALA A 142 4.24 3.32 -23.95
N ARG A 143 3.44 4.32 -23.55
CA ARG A 143 3.62 5.70 -24.02
C ARG A 143 4.93 6.30 -23.51
N ILE A 144 5.28 6.09 -22.24
CA ILE A 144 6.55 6.57 -21.68
C ILE A 144 7.73 5.93 -22.40
N ALA A 145 7.70 4.60 -22.56
CA ALA A 145 8.74 3.85 -23.26
C ALA A 145 8.93 4.31 -24.72
N ALA A 146 7.84 4.70 -25.40
CA ALA A 146 7.90 5.20 -26.76
C ALA A 146 8.38 6.66 -26.87
N GLN A 147 8.01 7.53 -25.91
CA GLN A 147 8.29 8.96 -25.98
C GLN A 147 9.64 9.34 -25.34
N LEU A 148 10.15 8.57 -24.39
CA LEU A 148 11.41 8.88 -23.70
C LEU A 148 12.63 8.93 -24.65
N PRO A 149 12.78 8.03 -25.65
CA PRO A 149 13.83 8.16 -26.65
C PRO A 149 13.66 9.39 -27.56
N VAL A 150 12.40 9.79 -27.84
CA VAL A 150 12.11 10.99 -28.64
C VAL A 150 12.55 12.24 -27.87
N TYR A 151 12.17 12.34 -26.60
CA TYR A 151 12.60 13.41 -25.71
C TYR A 151 14.13 13.53 -25.63
N THR A 152 14.82 12.44 -25.31
CA THR A 152 16.29 12.45 -25.17
C THR A 152 16.97 12.80 -26.50
N GLY A 153 16.48 12.32 -27.64
CA GLY A 153 16.98 12.70 -28.97
C GLY A 153 16.83 14.19 -29.28
N LEU A 154 15.71 14.81 -28.90
CA LEU A 154 15.47 16.24 -29.06
C LEU A 154 16.39 17.07 -28.15
N VAL A 155 16.58 16.66 -26.89
CA VAL A 155 17.51 17.33 -25.95
C VAL A 155 18.96 17.27 -26.45
N GLU A 156 19.42 16.12 -26.94
CA GLU A 156 20.76 16.00 -27.52
C GLU A 156 20.92 16.87 -28.76
N THR A 157 19.89 16.94 -29.62
CA THR A 157 19.90 17.83 -30.79
C THR A 157 19.96 19.30 -30.38
N ALA A 158 19.16 19.70 -29.40
CA ALA A 158 19.19 21.03 -28.82
C ALA A 158 20.58 21.39 -28.29
N ARG A 159 21.20 20.47 -27.53
CA ARG A 159 22.55 20.62 -26.98
C ARG A 159 23.60 20.83 -28.07
N VAL A 160 23.56 20.05 -29.15
CA VAL A 160 24.52 20.21 -30.27
C VAL A 160 24.42 21.61 -30.87
N TYR A 161 23.21 22.10 -31.13
CA TYR A 161 23.02 23.46 -31.66
C TYR A 161 23.36 24.55 -30.64
N ASN A 162 23.14 24.30 -29.34
CA ASN A 162 23.53 25.24 -28.28
C ASN A 162 25.06 25.43 -28.23
N ARG A 163 25.81 24.33 -28.37
CA ARG A 163 27.29 24.38 -28.46
C ARG A 163 27.78 25.15 -29.68
N GLN A 164 27.01 25.16 -30.76
CA GLN A 164 27.31 25.93 -31.98
C GLN A 164 26.80 27.38 -31.89
N GLY A 165 26.09 27.76 -30.81
CA GLY A 165 25.49 29.08 -30.66
C GLY A 165 24.33 29.36 -31.62
N VAL A 166 23.73 28.32 -32.21
CA VAL A 166 22.67 28.46 -33.20
C VAL A 166 21.30 28.52 -32.52
N PRO A 167 20.47 29.55 -32.77
CA PRO A 167 19.17 29.73 -32.10
C PRO A 167 18.18 28.56 -32.26
N VAL A 168 18.32 27.76 -33.32
CA VAL A 168 17.46 26.59 -33.57
C VAL A 168 17.52 25.56 -32.45
N GLY A 169 18.61 25.51 -31.68
CA GLY A 169 18.71 24.64 -30.50
C GLY A 169 17.58 24.88 -29.49
N GLY A 170 17.18 26.15 -29.31
CA GLY A 170 16.09 26.49 -28.39
C GLY A 170 14.73 25.98 -28.87
N ALA A 171 14.53 25.85 -30.18
CA ALA A 171 13.30 25.27 -30.73
C ALA A 171 13.24 23.76 -30.45
N TYR A 172 14.35 23.04 -30.64
CA TYR A 172 14.43 21.62 -30.27
C TYR A 172 14.23 21.39 -28.78
N LEU A 173 14.78 22.25 -27.92
CA LEU A 173 14.55 22.14 -26.48
C LEU A 173 13.08 22.37 -26.12
N ARG A 174 12.42 23.39 -26.69
CA ARG A 174 10.99 23.61 -26.46
C ARG A 174 10.14 22.45 -26.93
N GLU A 175 10.46 21.84 -28.07
CA GLU A 175 9.80 20.63 -28.55
C GLU A 175 10.02 19.47 -27.56
N ALA A 176 11.25 19.31 -27.05
CA ALA A 176 11.56 18.29 -26.04
C ALA A 176 10.71 18.49 -24.77
N SER A 177 10.67 19.70 -24.21
CA SER A 177 9.84 20.00 -23.04
C SER A 177 8.34 19.91 -23.35
N GLY A 178 7.93 20.13 -24.60
CA GLY A 178 6.58 19.80 -25.08
C GLY A 178 6.28 18.30 -24.97
N VAL A 179 7.17 17.44 -25.48
CA VAL A 179 7.06 15.97 -25.31
C VAL A 179 7.01 15.58 -23.83
N MET A 180 7.84 16.22 -23.00
CA MET A 180 7.84 15.95 -21.56
C MET A 180 6.50 16.28 -20.92
N ARG A 181 6.01 17.50 -21.10
CA ARG A 181 4.85 18.02 -20.37
C ARG A 181 3.51 17.55 -20.92
N GLU A 182 3.42 17.32 -22.23
CA GLU A 182 2.17 16.90 -22.88
C GLU A 182 2.01 15.38 -22.94
N ARG A 183 3.10 14.61 -22.84
CA ARG A 183 3.06 13.15 -23.03
C ARG A 183 3.69 12.38 -21.88
N LEU A 184 4.93 12.67 -21.50
CA LEU A 184 5.66 11.88 -20.51
C LEU A 184 5.11 12.07 -19.09
N LEU A 185 5.02 13.31 -18.59
CA LEU A 185 4.53 13.59 -17.24
C LEU A 185 3.06 13.20 -17.04
N PRO A 186 2.13 13.47 -17.98
CA PRO A 186 0.75 12.99 -17.86
C PRO A 186 0.64 11.47 -17.86
N ALA A 187 1.46 10.77 -18.66
CA ALA A 187 1.51 9.32 -18.64
C ALA A 187 2.10 8.79 -17.32
N ALA A 188 3.14 9.43 -16.77
CA ALA A 188 3.69 9.07 -15.48
C ALA A 188 2.68 9.27 -14.35
N GLN A 189 1.87 10.34 -14.41
CA GLN A 189 0.76 10.56 -13.48
C GLN A 189 -0.30 9.47 -13.60
N GLU A 190 -0.76 9.15 -14.82
CA GLU A 190 -1.75 8.09 -15.03
C GLU A 190 -1.25 6.74 -14.51
N LEU A 191 0.05 6.46 -14.65
CA LEU A 191 0.67 5.27 -14.08
C LEU A 191 0.66 5.29 -12.55
N TYR A 192 1.04 6.42 -11.95
CA TYR A 192 1.01 6.60 -10.50
C TYR A 192 -0.41 6.41 -9.94
N ASP A 193 -1.40 7.04 -10.56
CA ASP A 193 -2.80 6.94 -10.15
C ASP A 193 -3.32 5.49 -10.28
N ALA A 194 -2.96 4.79 -11.36
CA ALA A 194 -3.37 3.41 -11.59
C ALA A 194 -2.77 2.45 -10.54
N VAL A 195 -1.49 2.59 -10.23
CA VAL A 195 -0.80 1.73 -9.25
C VAL A 195 -1.23 2.07 -7.82
N SER A 196 -1.50 3.34 -7.53
CA SER A 196 -2.01 3.77 -6.22
C SER A 196 -3.41 3.22 -5.97
N ALA A 197 -4.29 3.22 -6.98
CA ALA A 197 -5.62 2.63 -6.87
C ALA A 197 -5.58 1.12 -6.57
N GLU A 198 -4.65 0.38 -7.19
CA GLU A 198 -4.45 -1.05 -6.91
C GLU A 198 -3.93 -1.29 -5.48
N LEU A 199 -3.05 -0.43 -4.99
CA LEU A 199 -2.58 -0.48 -3.60
C LEU A 199 -3.72 -0.20 -2.60
N ASP A 200 -4.59 0.75 -2.90
CA ASP A 200 -5.73 1.09 -2.05
C ASP A 200 -6.79 -0.03 -2.04
N GLU A 201 -7.07 -0.64 -3.19
CA GLU A 201 -7.95 -1.82 -3.26
C GLU A 201 -7.37 -3.02 -2.48
N ALA A 202 -6.06 -3.29 -2.61
CA ALA A 202 -5.38 -4.33 -1.85
C ALA A 202 -5.38 -4.07 -0.33
N ARG A 203 -5.32 -2.79 0.08
CA ARG A 203 -5.44 -2.37 1.48
C ARG A 203 -6.86 -2.54 2.00
N ASP A 204 -7.87 -2.16 1.24
CA ASP A 204 -9.28 -2.32 1.60
C ASP A 204 -9.65 -3.79 1.80
N ASP A 205 -9.20 -4.66 0.88
CA ASP A 205 -9.38 -6.11 1.00
C ASP A 205 -8.65 -6.70 2.22
N ALA A 206 -7.44 -6.21 2.53
CA ALA A 206 -6.70 -6.62 3.72
C ALA A 206 -7.34 -6.09 5.02
N GLY A 207 -7.98 -4.91 4.96
CA GLY A 207 -8.64 -4.23 6.07
C GLY A 207 -10.04 -4.76 6.41
N ALA A 208 -10.66 -5.55 5.54
CA ALA A 208 -12.01 -6.06 5.72
C ALA A 208 -12.21 -6.82 7.06
N PHE A 209 -13.24 -6.41 7.80
CA PHE A 209 -13.59 -7.00 9.10
C PHE A 209 -13.97 -8.49 8.94
N PRO A 210 -13.41 -9.42 9.74
CA PRO A 210 -13.57 -10.86 9.51
C PRO A 210 -14.88 -11.37 10.11
N TRP A 211 -16.02 -10.88 9.59
CA TRP A 211 -17.37 -11.13 10.11
C TRP A 211 -17.65 -12.63 10.31
N PHE A 212 -17.23 -13.47 9.36
CA PHE A 212 -17.42 -14.92 9.44
C PHE A 212 -16.64 -15.56 10.59
N ALA A 213 -15.38 -15.17 10.80
CA ALA A 213 -14.55 -15.73 11.87
C ALA A 213 -15.06 -15.30 13.26
N VAL A 214 -15.48 -14.03 13.39
CA VAL A 214 -16.07 -13.50 14.63
C VAL A 214 -17.40 -14.19 14.93
N ALA A 215 -18.29 -14.31 13.95
CA ALA A 215 -19.57 -14.99 14.12
C ALA A 215 -19.40 -16.45 14.54
N LEU A 216 -18.46 -17.17 13.93
CA LEU A 216 -18.16 -18.56 14.27
C LEU A 216 -17.54 -18.70 15.67
N GLY A 217 -16.69 -17.77 16.09
CA GLY A 217 -16.14 -17.71 17.45
C GLY A 217 -17.23 -17.46 18.50
N VAL A 218 -18.13 -16.51 18.26
CA VAL A 218 -19.28 -16.23 19.15
C VAL A 218 -20.20 -17.45 19.26
N LEU A 219 -20.48 -18.12 18.14
CA LEU A 219 -21.26 -19.36 18.12
C LEU A 219 -20.61 -20.46 18.98
N THR A 220 -19.29 -20.58 18.93
CA THR A 220 -18.53 -21.57 19.70
C THR A 220 -18.57 -21.27 21.20
N ILE A 221 -18.45 -20.01 21.60
CA ILE A 221 -18.62 -19.58 22.99
C ILE A 221 -20.05 -19.91 23.49
N ALA A 222 -21.07 -19.59 22.69
CA ALA A 222 -22.46 -19.89 23.04
C ALA A 222 -22.69 -21.40 23.26
N ALA A 223 -22.15 -22.23 22.36
CA ALA A 223 -22.23 -23.69 22.49
C ALA A 223 -21.54 -24.21 23.77
N LEU A 224 -20.36 -23.68 24.12
CA LEU A 224 -19.64 -24.04 25.35
C LEU A 224 -20.45 -23.68 26.60
N VAL A 225 -21.06 -22.49 26.64
CA VAL A 225 -21.89 -22.04 27.76
C VAL A 225 -23.13 -22.91 27.94
N VAL A 226 -23.81 -23.28 26.84
CA VAL A 226 -24.98 -24.18 26.89
C VAL A 226 -24.61 -25.55 27.46
N VAL A 227 -23.49 -26.13 27.00
CA VAL A 227 -23.00 -27.43 27.47
C VAL A 227 -22.59 -27.37 28.94
N GLN A 228 -21.88 -26.32 29.37
CA GLN A 228 -21.54 -26.12 30.78
C GLN A 228 -22.79 -26.00 31.66
N ARG A 229 -23.79 -25.19 31.25
CA ARG A 229 -25.02 -24.99 32.02
C ARG A 229 -25.84 -26.29 32.13
N PHE A 230 -25.90 -27.08 31.06
CA PHE A 230 -26.55 -28.39 31.06
C PHE A 230 -25.86 -29.38 32.03
N LEU A 231 -24.52 -29.40 32.03
CA LEU A 231 -23.73 -30.23 32.94
C LEU A 231 -23.91 -29.80 34.40
N THR A 232 -23.81 -28.51 34.71
CA THR A 232 -23.95 -27.97 36.07
C THR A 232 -25.33 -28.26 36.65
N ARG A 233 -26.40 -28.07 35.88
CA ARG A 233 -27.78 -28.37 36.32
C ARG A 233 -28.04 -29.85 36.57
N ARG A 234 -27.30 -30.75 35.90
CA ARG A 234 -27.54 -32.20 35.99
C ARG A 234 -26.64 -32.91 36.99
N THR A 235 -25.47 -32.36 37.30
CA THR A 235 -24.49 -33.00 38.19
C THR A 235 -24.17 -32.21 39.47
N ASN A 236 -24.76 -31.03 39.70
CA ASN A 236 -24.53 -30.18 40.89
C ASN A 236 -23.04 -29.85 41.21
N ARG A 237 -22.11 -30.11 40.29
CA ARG A 237 -20.68 -29.76 40.38
C ARG A 237 -20.40 -28.57 39.47
N VAL A 238 -19.83 -27.52 40.05
CA VAL A 238 -19.87 -26.15 39.53
C VAL A 238 -18.83 -25.86 38.44
N PHE A 239 -17.67 -26.55 38.44
CA PHE A 239 -16.58 -26.26 37.47
C PHE A 239 -15.96 -27.51 36.86
N ASN A 240 -15.97 -27.59 35.53
CA ASN A 240 -15.16 -28.55 34.76
C ASN A 240 -13.96 -27.80 34.17
N VAL A 241 -12.78 -28.03 34.75
CA VAL A 241 -11.54 -27.30 34.43
C VAL A 241 -11.22 -27.35 32.92
N GLY A 242 -11.44 -28.48 32.24
CA GLY A 242 -11.17 -28.59 30.79
C GLY A 242 -12.11 -27.74 29.93
N LEU A 243 -13.39 -27.65 30.31
CA LEU A 243 -14.37 -26.81 29.64
C LEU A 243 -14.12 -25.32 29.90
N VAL A 244 -13.65 -24.96 31.09
CA VAL A 244 -13.27 -23.57 31.43
C VAL A 244 -12.06 -23.13 30.59
N VAL A 245 -11.03 -23.97 30.49
CA VAL A 245 -9.86 -23.70 29.62
C VAL A 245 -10.28 -23.49 28.17
N ALA A 246 -11.20 -24.32 27.65
CA ALA A 246 -11.71 -24.17 26.29
C ALA A 246 -12.51 -22.86 26.10
N THR A 247 -13.29 -22.42 27.09
CA THR A 247 -14.03 -21.15 27.03
C THR A 247 -13.10 -19.95 27.10
N VAL A 248 -12.08 -19.98 27.96
CA VAL A 248 -11.07 -18.92 28.03
C VAL A 248 -10.30 -18.81 26.72
N ALA A 249 -9.91 -19.93 26.12
CA ALA A 249 -9.25 -19.95 24.82
C ALA A 249 -10.15 -19.37 23.70
N ALA A 250 -11.45 -19.76 23.68
CA ALA A 250 -12.41 -19.23 22.70
C ALA A 250 -12.63 -17.72 22.84
N VAL A 251 -12.78 -17.24 24.08
CA VAL A 251 -12.94 -15.82 24.40
C VAL A 251 -11.67 -15.04 24.05
N ALA A 252 -10.49 -15.58 24.32
CA ALA A 252 -9.22 -14.96 23.95
C ALA A 252 -9.09 -14.81 22.42
N VAL A 253 -9.47 -15.82 21.63
CA VAL A 253 -9.47 -15.74 20.16
C VAL A 253 -10.46 -14.68 19.65
N VAL A 254 -11.68 -14.64 20.17
CA VAL A 254 -12.69 -13.65 19.75
C VAL A 254 -12.30 -12.24 20.17
N LEU A 255 -11.79 -12.07 21.39
CA LEU A 255 -11.25 -10.79 21.87
C LEU A 255 -10.08 -10.36 21.02
N TRP A 256 -9.15 -11.24 20.71
CA TRP A 256 -8.03 -10.95 19.83
C TRP A 256 -8.51 -10.49 18.45
N LEU A 257 -9.41 -11.25 17.79
CA LEU A 257 -9.99 -10.87 16.50
C LEU A 257 -10.70 -9.52 16.56
N GLY A 258 -11.45 -9.25 17.64
CA GLY A 258 -12.17 -8.00 17.86
C GLY A 258 -11.22 -6.83 18.13
N LEU A 259 -10.21 -7.00 18.98
CA LEU A 259 -9.20 -5.98 19.28
C LEU A 259 -8.34 -5.69 18.06
N SER A 260 -7.90 -6.71 17.32
CA SER A 260 -7.16 -6.54 16.07
C SER A 260 -7.99 -5.79 15.03
N ALA A 261 -9.31 -6.04 14.97
CA ALA A 261 -10.20 -5.32 14.07
C ALA A 261 -10.50 -3.88 14.53
N LEU A 262 -10.58 -3.62 15.84
CA LEU A 262 -10.69 -2.27 16.42
C LEU A 262 -9.41 -1.46 16.22
N VAL A 263 -8.25 -2.10 16.38
CA VAL A 263 -6.94 -1.49 16.08
C VAL A 263 -6.80 -1.26 14.58
N ALA A 264 -7.25 -2.20 13.73
CA ALA A 264 -7.26 -2.00 12.28
C ALA A 264 -8.21 -0.87 11.88
N ALA A 265 -9.42 -0.79 12.43
CA ALA A 265 -10.38 0.29 12.17
C ALA A 265 -9.86 1.65 12.66
N GLY A 266 -9.32 1.72 13.89
CA GLY A 266 -8.73 2.95 14.42
C GLY A 266 -7.45 3.37 13.71
N ARG A 267 -6.70 2.42 13.11
CA ARG A 267 -5.57 2.71 12.23
C ARG A 267 -6.01 3.06 10.81
N LEU A 268 -7.10 2.50 10.28
CA LEU A 268 -7.66 2.87 8.97
C LEU A 268 -8.19 4.32 9.01
N GLU A 269 -8.88 4.69 10.09
CA GLU A 269 -9.39 6.05 10.31
C GLU A 269 -8.28 7.08 10.64
N ALA A 270 -7.11 6.62 11.12
CA ALA A 270 -5.95 7.49 11.37
C ALA A 270 -4.91 7.50 10.22
N SER A 271 -4.85 6.44 9.41
CA SER A 271 -3.87 6.24 8.33
C SER A 271 -4.33 6.80 6.99
N HIS A 272 -5.64 7.07 6.83
CA HIS A 272 -6.15 7.76 5.63
C HIS A 272 -5.89 9.28 5.66
N ASP A 273 -5.63 9.86 6.84
CA ASP A 273 -5.67 11.33 7.03
C ASP A 273 -4.32 12.00 7.36
N ARG A 274 -3.21 11.28 7.64
CA ARG A 274 -1.99 11.94 8.20
C ARG A 274 -0.62 11.57 7.62
N GLY A 275 -0.32 10.30 7.32
CA GLY A 275 1.06 9.88 6.97
C GLY A 275 1.36 9.85 5.47
N SER A 276 0.51 9.17 4.70
CA SER A 276 0.67 9.01 3.24
C SER A 276 0.32 10.28 2.46
N GLU A 277 -0.67 11.05 2.94
CA GLU A 277 -1.07 12.31 2.32
C GLU A 277 0.04 13.37 2.43
N GLU A 278 0.76 13.41 3.56
CA GLU A 278 1.85 14.36 3.80
C GLU A 278 3.04 14.10 2.83
N VAL A 279 3.43 12.83 2.67
CA VAL A 279 4.47 12.43 1.70
C VAL A 279 4.04 12.70 0.26
N ALA A 280 2.78 12.39 -0.08
CA ALA A 280 2.24 12.67 -1.40
C ALA A 280 2.20 14.18 -1.70
N ARG A 281 1.78 14.99 -0.71
CA ARG A 281 1.76 16.46 -0.82
C ARG A 281 3.16 17.04 -0.98
N LEU A 282 4.15 16.56 -0.21
CA LEU A 282 5.55 16.97 -0.34
C LEU A 282 6.13 16.60 -1.71
N ALA A 283 5.77 15.43 -2.23
CA ALA A 283 6.16 15.00 -3.56
C ALA A 283 5.54 15.89 -4.65
N ASP A 284 4.25 16.19 -4.54
CA ASP A 284 3.54 17.12 -5.40
C ASP A 284 4.16 18.53 -5.36
N ALA A 285 4.56 19.00 -4.18
CA ALA A 285 5.23 20.28 -4.02
C ALA A 285 6.57 20.29 -4.78
N ARG A 286 7.33 19.20 -4.65
CA ARG A 286 8.61 19.05 -5.34
C ARG A 286 8.43 19.02 -6.86
N ILE A 287 7.41 18.31 -7.33
CA ILE A 287 7.02 18.27 -8.74
C ILE A 287 6.68 19.67 -9.27
N ALA A 288 5.81 20.40 -8.57
CA ALA A 288 5.42 21.76 -8.97
C ALA A 288 6.64 22.69 -9.03
N ALA A 289 7.56 22.58 -8.07
CA ALA A 289 8.81 23.34 -8.08
C ALA A 289 9.71 23.01 -9.28
N LEU A 290 9.87 21.72 -9.63
CA LEU A 290 10.66 21.32 -10.79
C LEU A 290 10.04 21.80 -12.10
N GLN A 291 8.71 21.72 -12.23
CA GLN A 291 7.99 22.24 -13.41
C GLN A 291 8.14 23.76 -13.54
N ALA A 292 7.91 24.51 -12.46
CA ALA A 292 8.15 25.96 -12.43
C ALA A 292 9.59 26.29 -12.85
N ARG A 293 10.57 25.50 -12.45
CA ARG A 293 11.98 25.74 -12.81
C ARG A 293 12.25 25.53 -14.30
N ALA A 294 11.65 24.50 -14.89
CA ALA A 294 11.71 24.27 -16.32
C ALA A 294 11.04 25.42 -17.09
N ASP A 295 9.85 25.84 -16.66
CA ASP A 295 9.07 26.91 -17.26
C ASP A 295 9.82 28.24 -17.24
N GLU A 296 10.31 28.68 -16.08
CA GLU A 296 11.13 29.89 -15.96
C GLU A 296 12.30 29.85 -16.95
N SER A 297 13.01 28.72 -17.01
CA SER A 297 14.17 28.58 -17.88
C SER A 297 13.77 28.74 -19.36
N LEU A 298 12.64 28.13 -19.74
CA LEU A 298 12.13 28.18 -21.10
C LEU A 298 11.59 29.57 -21.49
N THR A 299 11.18 30.41 -20.54
CA THR A 299 10.86 31.83 -20.83
C THR A 299 12.03 32.54 -21.49
N LEU A 300 13.26 32.31 -20.99
CA LEU A 300 14.49 32.90 -21.50
C LEU A 300 14.97 32.20 -22.78
N VAL A 301 14.84 30.86 -22.86
CA VAL A 301 15.19 30.08 -24.08
C VAL A 301 14.32 30.52 -25.28
N ALA A 302 13.07 30.90 -25.03
CA ALA A 302 12.12 31.31 -26.06
C ALA A 302 12.41 32.68 -26.69
N ARG A 303 13.36 33.48 -26.16
CA ARG A 303 13.83 34.77 -26.71
C ARG A 303 12.69 35.64 -27.28
N GLY A 304 11.73 36.02 -26.44
CA GLY A 304 10.61 36.88 -26.81
C GLY A 304 9.29 36.16 -27.15
N ASN A 305 9.28 34.82 -27.20
CA ASN A 305 8.04 34.01 -27.32
C ASN A 305 7.79 33.16 -26.06
N GLY A 306 8.10 33.72 -24.89
CA GLY A 306 8.09 33.01 -23.60
C GLY A 306 6.76 33.02 -22.85
N GLN A 307 5.71 33.69 -23.36
CA GLN A 307 4.50 33.99 -22.58
C GLN A 307 3.73 32.75 -22.10
N ALA A 308 3.69 31.68 -22.90
CA ALA A 308 3.07 30.43 -22.48
C ALA A 308 3.80 29.82 -21.27
N PHE A 309 5.13 29.82 -21.29
CA PHE A 309 5.95 29.35 -20.17
C PHE A 309 5.80 30.23 -18.94
N GLU A 310 5.65 31.54 -19.10
CA GLU A 310 5.36 32.45 -17.98
C GLU A 310 4.02 32.10 -17.31
N THR A 311 3.00 31.80 -18.11
CA THR A 311 1.68 31.41 -17.59
C THR A 311 1.74 30.06 -16.86
N ASP A 312 2.50 29.10 -17.40
CA ASP A 312 2.70 27.80 -16.76
C ASP A 312 3.52 27.91 -15.47
N TYR A 313 4.55 28.77 -15.44
CA TYR A 313 5.31 29.12 -14.23
C TYR A 313 4.37 29.64 -13.13
N ASP A 314 3.54 30.64 -13.44
CA ASP A 314 2.62 31.22 -12.47
C ASP A 314 1.68 30.14 -11.91
N LYS A 315 1.12 29.29 -12.77
CA LYS A 315 0.24 28.18 -12.38
C LYS A 315 0.95 27.18 -11.45
N MET A 316 2.21 26.86 -11.71
CA MET A 316 2.98 25.95 -10.86
C MET A 316 3.34 26.60 -9.52
N MET A 317 3.65 27.90 -9.51
CA MET A 317 3.89 28.65 -8.28
C MET A 317 2.60 28.83 -7.45
N ASP A 318 1.45 29.01 -8.09
CA ASP A 318 0.13 29.02 -7.44
C ASP A 318 -0.15 27.65 -6.80
N ARG A 319 0.13 26.55 -7.50
CA ARG A 319 -0.02 25.20 -6.91
C ARG A 319 0.94 24.99 -5.74
N LEU A 320 2.19 25.43 -5.86
CA LEU A 320 3.22 25.25 -4.84
C LEU A 320 2.94 26.08 -3.57
N ALA A 321 2.71 27.38 -3.73
CA ALA A 321 2.71 28.36 -2.64
C ALA A 321 1.39 29.15 -2.50
N GLY A 322 0.41 28.92 -3.37
CA GLY A 322 -0.86 29.66 -3.45
C GLY A 322 -0.74 30.97 -4.21
N ASP A 323 -1.87 31.47 -4.71
CA ASP A 323 -1.99 32.71 -5.50
C ASP A 323 -1.31 33.92 -4.83
N ASP A 324 -1.40 34.04 -3.50
CA ASP A 324 -0.80 35.13 -2.71
C ASP A 324 0.55 34.74 -2.07
N ARG A 325 1.08 33.57 -2.43
CA ARG A 325 2.27 32.95 -1.86
C ARG A 325 2.16 32.81 -0.33
N SER A 326 0.94 32.71 0.21
CA SER A 326 0.69 32.55 1.65
C SER A 326 0.44 31.09 2.05
N GLY A 327 0.16 30.21 1.09
CA GLY A 327 -0.06 28.79 1.32
C GLY A 327 -0.48 28.04 0.06
N GLY A 328 -0.05 26.80 -0.11
CA GLY A 328 -0.45 25.91 -1.19
C GLY A 328 -0.17 24.47 -0.77
N LEU A 329 0.54 23.72 -1.61
CA LEU A 329 1.13 22.44 -1.20
C LEU A 329 2.13 22.57 -0.04
N LEU A 330 2.64 23.79 0.21
CA LEU A 330 3.56 24.08 1.32
C LEU A 330 2.86 24.40 2.67
N VAL A 331 1.55 24.19 2.79
CA VAL A 331 0.85 24.34 4.08
C VAL A 331 1.09 23.12 4.96
N ALA A 332 1.40 23.39 6.23
CA ALA A 332 1.97 22.41 7.13
C ALA A 332 0.96 21.61 7.98
N GLY A 333 -0.33 21.70 7.64
CA GLY A 333 -1.44 20.89 8.21
C GLY A 333 -1.26 20.48 9.67
N ASP A 334 -1.43 19.18 9.93
CA ASP A 334 -1.17 18.51 11.22
C ASP A 334 0.24 17.89 11.28
N ALA A 335 1.18 18.36 10.46
CA ALA A 335 2.50 17.76 10.32
C ALA A 335 3.32 17.83 11.62
N ASP A 336 4.29 16.92 11.78
CA ASP A 336 5.21 16.97 12.90
C ASP A 336 6.08 18.25 12.86
N ALA A 337 6.73 18.58 13.98
CA ALA A 337 7.50 19.83 14.08
C ALA A 337 8.60 19.96 13.01
N SER A 338 9.28 18.86 12.68
CA SER A 338 10.35 18.86 11.67
C SER A 338 9.80 19.16 10.29
N THR A 339 8.67 18.52 9.93
CA THR A 339 8.00 18.75 8.64
C THR A 339 7.43 20.15 8.54
N ARG A 340 6.85 20.69 9.63
CA ARG A 340 6.37 22.07 9.65
C ARG A 340 7.48 23.10 9.44
N ASP A 341 8.62 22.90 10.09
CA ASP A 341 9.78 23.77 9.92
C ASP A 341 10.30 23.71 8.48
N ALA A 342 10.41 22.51 7.89
CA ALA A 342 10.83 22.34 6.51
C ALA A 342 9.87 23.01 5.51
N LEU A 343 8.56 22.89 5.70
CA LEU A 343 7.54 23.50 4.86
C LEU A 343 7.53 25.03 4.96
N ALA A 344 7.65 25.59 6.16
CA ALA A 344 7.76 27.05 6.35
C ALA A 344 9.04 27.61 5.70
N ALA A 345 10.14 26.85 5.83
CA ALA A 345 11.41 27.17 5.21
C ALA A 345 11.32 27.08 3.67
N ALA A 346 10.63 26.10 3.12
CA ALA A 346 10.37 25.97 1.67
C ALA A 346 9.48 27.10 1.15
N LEU A 347 8.43 27.50 1.89
CA LEU A 347 7.54 28.60 1.53
C LEU A 347 8.30 29.94 1.47
N THR A 348 9.26 30.13 2.38
CA THR A 348 10.14 31.30 2.35
C THR A 348 11.01 31.33 1.09
N GLU A 349 11.61 30.19 0.71
CA GLU A 349 12.39 30.11 -0.54
C GLU A 349 11.49 30.28 -1.78
N ALA A 350 10.25 29.78 -1.76
CA ALA A 350 9.30 29.97 -2.86
C ALA A 350 8.96 31.45 -3.08
N ARG A 351 8.78 32.23 -2.00
CA ARG A 351 8.58 33.69 -2.09
C ARG A 351 9.82 34.42 -2.59
N ASN A 352 11.00 34.03 -2.11
CA ASN A 352 12.25 34.60 -2.57
C ASN A 352 12.45 34.32 -4.07
N TRP A 353 12.09 33.11 -4.50
CA TRP A 353 12.17 32.70 -5.89
C TRP A 353 11.19 33.49 -6.76
N ASP A 354 9.92 33.61 -6.37
CA ASP A 354 8.91 34.42 -7.09
C ASP A 354 9.38 35.88 -7.27
N SER A 355 9.98 36.47 -6.23
CA SER A 355 10.57 37.81 -6.29
C SER A 355 11.78 37.89 -7.23
N ALA A 356 12.67 36.90 -7.19
CA ALA A 356 13.84 36.84 -8.07
C ALA A 356 13.45 36.56 -9.53
N HIS A 357 12.44 35.73 -9.77
CA HIS A 357 11.86 35.49 -11.09
C HIS A 357 11.31 36.79 -11.70
N LYS A 358 10.56 37.58 -10.93
CA LYS A 358 10.09 38.90 -11.38
C LYS A 358 11.23 39.82 -11.81
N GLN A 359 12.38 39.78 -11.10
CA GLN A 359 13.57 40.53 -11.50
C GLN A 359 14.19 39.97 -12.79
N VAL A 360 14.27 38.65 -12.95
CA VAL A 360 14.71 38.00 -14.20
C VAL A 360 13.82 38.44 -15.37
N ARG A 361 12.50 38.43 -15.20
CA ARG A 361 11.54 38.88 -16.23
C ARG A 361 11.67 40.35 -16.55
N GLN A 362 11.89 41.20 -15.55
CA GLN A 362 12.14 42.62 -15.77
C GLN A 362 13.40 42.83 -16.61
N LEU A 363 14.51 42.19 -16.26
CA LEU A 363 15.76 42.27 -17.02
C LEU A 363 15.59 41.80 -18.48
N ASP A 364 14.86 40.70 -18.69
CA ASP A 364 14.57 40.17 -20.03
C ASP A 364 13.71 41.14 -20.85
N ASN A 365 12.63 41.67 -20.26
CA ASN A 365 11.73 42.62 -20.91
C ASN A 365 12.41 43.97 -21.22
N ASP A 366 13.38 44.39 -20.41
CA ASP A 366 14.19 45.60 -20.61
C ASP A 366 15.34 45.38 -21.64
N GLY A 367 15.43 44.19 -22.24
CA GLY A 367 16.44 43.83 -23.23
C GLY A 367 17.82 43.46 -22.65
N GLN A 368 17.93 43.36 -21.33
CA GLN A 368 19.15 43.02 -20.60
C GLN A 368 19.34 41.49 -20.49
N TYR A 369 19.22 40.78 -21.62
CA TYR A 369 19.19 39.31 -21.67
C TYR A 369 20.36 38.63 -20.95
N ALA A 370 21.59 39.13 -21.11
CA ALA A 370 22.76 38.55 -20.44
C ALA A 370 22.67 38.63 -18.90
N GLN A 371 22.09 39.72 -18.38
CA GLN A 371 21.86 39.89 -16.94
C GLN A 371 20.70 39.00 -16.48
N ALA A 372 19.63 38.88 -17.27
CA ALA A 372 18.52 37.97 -16.98
C ALA A 372 18.99 36.50 -16.89
N VAL A 373 19.82 36.05 -17.85
CA VAL A 373 20.44 34.71 -17.80
C VAL A 373 21.33 34.55 -16.58
N THR A 374 22.17 35.54 -16.26
CA THR A 374 23.04 35.49 -15.07
C THR A 374 22.23 35.43 -13.77
N ALA A 375 21.13 36.19 -13.66
CA ALA A 375 20.22 36.13 -12.52
C ALA A 375 19.45 34.80 -12.45
N SER A 376 19.22 34.13 -13.58
CA SER A 376 18.50 32.85 -13.60
C SER A 376 19.37 31.62 -13.31
N VAL A 377 20.55 31.52 -13.93
CA VAL A 377 21.42 30.32 -13.87
C VAL A 377 22.82 30.60 -13.32
N GLY A 378 23.11 31.81 -12.85
CA GLY A 378 24.39 32.14 -12.23
C GLY A 378 24.66 31.36 -10.95
N GLY A 379 25.93 31.28 -10.54
CA GLY A 379 26.33 30.60 -9.30
C GLY A 379 26.09 31.40 -8.01
N GLU A 380 25.53 32.60 -8.12
CA GLU A 380 25.29 33.47 -6.96
C GLU A 380 24.13 32.94 -6.10
N PRO A 381 24.19 33.04 -4.75
CA PRO A 381 23.14 32.54 -3.86
C PRO A 381 21.74 33.14 -4.11
N THR A 382 21.70 34.32 -4.73
CA THR A 382 20.49 35.08 -5.09
C THR A 382 19.94 34.73 -6.47
N SER A 383 20.65 33.92 -7.27
CA SER A 383 20.12 33.42 -8.54
C SER A 383 18.88 32.55 -8.31
N THR A 384 17.95 32.57 -9.26
CA THR A 384 16.74 31.73 -9.16
C THR A 384 17.09 30.24 -9.12
N ALA A 385 18.12 29.80 -9.87
CA ALA A 385 18.64 28.43 -9.81
C ALA A 385 19.07 28.03 -8.40
N SER A 386 19.82 28.89 -7.71
CA SER A 386 20.30 28.60 -6.35
C SER A 386 19.17 28.60 -5.32
N ILE A 387 18.20 29.51 -5.46
CA ILE A 387 17.02 29.57 -4.59
C ILE A 387 16.15 28.32 -4.78
N ALA A 388 15.81 27.99 -6.03
CA ALA A 388 15.03 26.80 -6.37
C ALA A 388 15.73 25.50 -5.94
N GLY A 389 17.06 25.43 -6.08
CA GLY A 389 17.87 24.30 -5.61
C GLY A 389 17.77 24.07 -4.09
N ARG A 390 17.82 25.14 -3.28
CA ARG A 390 17.62 25.02 -1.81
C ARG A 390 16.20 24.60 -1.46
N LEU A 391 15.20 25.05 -2.21
CA LEU A 391 13.82 24.62 -2.04
C LEU A 391 13.69 23.11 -2.34
N ASP A 392 14.26 22.64 -3.45
CA ASP A 392 14.26 21.22 -3.83
C ASP A 392 14.95 20.33 -2.78
N GLU A 393 16.09 20.77 -2.25
CA GLU A 393 16.82 20.06 -1.19
C GLU A 393 15.97 19.94 0.09
N ARG A 394 15.28 21.01 0.49
CA ARG A 394 14.39 21.01 1.66
C ARG A 394 13.20 20.07 1.48
N LEU A 395 12.57 20.10 0.31
CA LEU A 395 11.48 19.16 -0.01
C LEU A 395 11.98 17.72 -0.05
N GLY A 396 13.17 17.48 -0.61
CA GLY A 396 13.83 16.17 -0.58
C GLY A 396 14.05 15.65 0.83
N ALA A 397 14.62 16.46 1.72
CA ALA A 397 14.87 16.10 3.11
C ALA A 397 13.56 15.84 3.88
N ALA A 398 12.51 16.64 3.64
CA ALA A 398 11.20 16.43 4.25
C ALA A 398 10.55 15.10 3.79
N ILE A 399 10.65 14.78 2.50
CA ILE A 399 10.15 13.50 1.97
C ILE A 399 10.91 12.33 2.61
N GLU A 400 12.24 12.42 2.74
CA GLU A 400 13.05 11.36 3.33
C GLU A 400 12.74 11.14 4.81
N HIS A 401 12.63 12.23 5.57
CA HIS A 401 12.22 12.20 6.98
C HIS A 401 10.87 11.51 7.16
N ASN A 402 9.84 11.95 6.43
CA ASN A 402 8.50 11.36 6.52
C ASN A 402 8.46 9.92 6.01
N SER A 403 9.27 9.58 5.00
CA SER A 403 9.41 8.21 4.53
C SER A 403 10.04 7.30 5.60
N GLU A 404 11.02 7.78 6.37
CA GLU A 404 11.62 7.00 7.45
C GLU A 404 10.70 6.89 8.67
N VAL A 405 9.98 7.95 9.02
CA VAL A 405 8.92 7.90 10.05
C VAL A 405 7.89 6.84 9.67
N PHE A 406 7.39 6.87 8.43
CA PHE A 406 6.46 5.87 7.92
C PHE A 406 7.05 4.44 7.99
N ARG A 407 8.30 4.23 7.56
CA ARG A 407 8.95 2.91 7.67
C ARG A 407 9.07 2.44 9.11
N GLN A 408 9.38 3.33 10.06
CA GLN A 408 9.48 3.00 11.49
C GLN A 408 8.12 2.64 12.08
N GLU A 409 7.06 3.36 11.72
CA GLU A 409 5.70 3.03 12.14
C GLU A 409 5.24 1.68 11.59
N VAL A 410 5.55 1.37 10.32
CA VAL A 410 5.26 0.07 9.70
C VAL A 410 6.05 -1.06 10.37
N ARG A 411 7.34 -0.88 10.64
CA ARG A 411 8.17 -1.87 11.37
C ARG A 411 7.65 -2.09 12.80
N GLY A 412 7.25 -1.02 13.50
CA GLY A 412 6.66 -1.06 14.84
C GLY A 412 5.30 -1.75 14.87
N ALA A 413 4.47 -1.53 13.84
CA ALA A 413 3.21 -2.24 13.65
C ALA A 413 3.42 -3.74 13.39
N GLY A 414 4.36 -4.10 12.51
CA GLY A 414 4.72 -5.50 12.20
C GLY A 414 5.23 -6.27 13.42
N GLY A 415 5.99 -5.62 14.31
CA GLY A 415 6.47 -6.22 15.57
C GLY A 415 5.35 -6.63 16.54
N SER A 416 4.17 -5.99 16.45
CA SER A 416 2.99 -6.33 17.27
C SER A 416 2.16 -7.51 16.74
N LEU A 417 2.37 -7.89 15.49
CA LEU A 417 1.68 -9.00 14.81
C LEU A 417 2.56 -10.26 14.72
N ALA A 418 3.87 -10.14 14.88
CA ALA A 418 4.79 -11.28 14.96
C ALA A 418 4.44 -12.19 16.15
N GLY A 419 3.97 -13.41 15.88
CA GLY A 419 3.56 -14.39 16.89
C GLY A 419 2.04 -14.53 17.09
N ALA A 420 1.21 -13.74 16.40
CA ALA A 420 -0.24 -13.88 16.42
C ALA A 420 -0.71 -15.22 15.80
N ASP A 421 -0.02 -15.64 14.75
CA ASP A 421 -0.11 -16.94 14.08
C ASP A 421 0.24 -18.11 15.02
N ILE A 422 1.33 -17.98 15.79
CA ILE A 422 1.73 -18.95 16.82
C ILE A 422 0.71 -18.98 17.97
N GLY A 423 0.24 -17.81 18.42
CA GLY A 423 -0.75 -17.65 19.48
C GLY A 423 -2.11 -18.26 19.14
N ILE A 424 -2.61 -18.03 17.92
CA ILE A 424 -3.88 -18.59 17.45
C ILE A 424 -3.77 -20.12 17.27
N GLY A 425 -2.63 -20.61 16.77
CA GLY A 425 -2.34 -22.05 16.72
C GLY A 425 -2.37 -22.70 18.11
N LEU A 426 -1.73 -22.08 19.10
CA LEU A 426 -1.72 -22.53 20.49
C LEU A 426 -3.11 -22.52 21.13
N LEU A 427 -3.87 -21.44 20.93
CA LEU A 427 -5.22 -21.29 21.49
C LEU A 427 -6.23 -22.26 20.87
N ALA A 428 -6.15 -22.51 19.56
CA ALA A 428 -6.97 -23.52 18.88
C ALA A 428 -6.67 -24.93 19.42
N THR A 429 -5.39 -25.23 19.65
CA THR A 429 -4.96 -26.53 20.19
C THR A 429 -5.42 -26.70 21.64
N LEU A 430 -5.33 -25.66 22.46
CA LEU A 430 -5.85 -25.62 23.83
C LEU A 430 -7.37 -25.80 23.90
N LEU A 431 -8.12 -25.21 22.97
CA LEU A 431 -9.57 -25.34 22.89
C LEU A 431 -10.00 -26.79 22.59
N VAL A 432 -9.35 -27.43 21.62
CA VAL A 432 -9.63 -28.83 21.23
C VAL A 432 -9.24 -29.81 22.35
N LEU A 433 -8.05 -29.65 22.95
CA LEU A 433 -7.58 -30.50 24.04
C LEU A 433 -8.42 -30.31 25.31
N GLY A 434 -8.76 -29.08 25.68
CA GLY A 434 -9.59 -28.77 26.85
C GLY A 434 -10.99 -29.38 26.76
N ALA A 435 -11.63 -29.29 25.58
CA ALA A 435 -12.94 -29.90 25.33
C ALA A 435 -12.89 -31.45 25.40
N ALA A 436 -11.84 -32.07 24.84
CA ALA A 436 -11.66 -33.52 24.85
C ALA A 436 -11.40 -34.07 26.27
N ILE A 437 -10.46 -33.47 27.00
CA ILE A 437 -10.07 -33.90 28.35
C ILE A 437 -11.22 -33.68 29.36
N GLY A 438 -11.90 -32.53 29.27
CA GLY A 438 -13.00 -32.18 30.17
C GLY A 438 -14.16 -33.17 30.10
N ILE A 439 -14.43 -33.77 28.93
CA ILE A 439 -15.55 -34.69 28.75
C ILE A 439 -15.13 -36.15 28.94
N GLN A 440 -13.90 -36.54 28.57
CA GLN A 440 -13.37 -37.88 28.87
C GLN A 440 -13.32 -38.16 30.38
N ARG A 441 -12.90 -37.19 31.21
CA ARG A 441 -12.91 -37.33 32.68
C ARG A 441 -14.31 -37.65 33.23
N ARG A 442 -15.37 -37.12 32.62
CA ARG A 442 -16.76 -37.41 33.02
C ARG A 442 -17.28 -38.74 32.49
N LEU A 443 -16.89 -39.15 31.28
CA LEU A 443 -17.24 -40.47 30.75
C LEU A 443 -16.63 -41.61 31.58
N ALA A 444 -15.48 -41.36 32.22
CA ALA A 444 -14.83 -42.30 33.14
C ALA A 444 -15.56 -42.45 34.49
N GLU A 445 -16.26 -41.41 34.97
CA GLU A 445 -17.05 -41.46 36.21
C GLU A 445 -18.36 -42.28 36.09
N TYR A 446 -18.79 -42.63 34.86
CA TYR A 446 -19.99 -43.44 34.59
C TYR A 446 -19.69 -44.89 34.17
N ARG A 447 -18.42 -45.28 34.15
CA ARG A 447 -17.98 -46.68 34.02
C ARG A 447 -17.67 -47.22 35.40
#